data_AF-A0A9D7EQF0-F1
#
_entry.id   AF-A0A9D7EQF0-F1
#
_cell.length_a   1.000
_cell.length_b   1.000
_cell.length_c   1.000
_cell.angle_alpha   90.00
_cell.angle_beta   90.00
_cell.angle_gamma   90.00
#
_symmetry.space_group_name_H-M   'P 1'
#
loop_
_entity.id
_entity.type
_entity.pdbx_description
1 polymer ?
#
loop_
_entity_poly.entity_id
_entity_poly.type
_entity_poly.pdbx_seq_one_letter_code
_entity_poly.pdbx_strand_id
1 'polypeptide(L)'
;MFKKIIIGFFFFTTTIVGYSQAVIEVKNLTGINRKDEVITIPWKDILASYPSVDTANFKAIDAISKEELTYQLEYKGTSQPQNLLVQITVPANGKKQVQLIKGKHKIFIAKTFCRFVPERKDDFAWENDKIAFRMYGKALEKTPNEMAYGRDVWVKRTDRLILNERYKRNEYHIDHGDGMDYYHVGLTLGAGDIAPYVNDSIWFPGNYSGWKILDNGPLRSTFQLMYDEWMVASEEVAVTKTISVDAG
;
A
#
# COMPACT_ATOMS: atom_id res chain seq x y z
N MET A 1 13.88 13.18 7.01
CA MET A 1 14.92 12.91 5.99
C MET A 1 14.68 11.51 5.43
N PHE A 2 13.86 11.39 4.38
CA PHE A 2 13.59 10.10 3.72
C PHE A 2 14.86 9.65 2.98
N LYS A 3 15.69 8.84 3.64
CA LYS A 3 16.91 8.28 3.04
C LYS A 3 16.49 7.11 2.13
N LYS A 4 16.50 7.39 0.82
CA LYS A 4 16.27 6.42 -0.25
C LYS A 4 17.16 5.19 -0.05
N ILE A 5 16.54 4.01 -0.05
CA ILE A 5 17.26 2.78 -0.37
C ILE A 5 17.72 2.92 -1.82
N ILE A 6 19.04 2.89 -2.03
CA ILE A 6 19.56 2.74 -3.39
C ILE A 6 19.50 1.23 -3.68
N ILE A 7 18.47 0.84 -4.42
CA ILE A 7 18.39 -0.51 -4.97
C ILE A 7 19.35 -0.55 -6.16
N GLY A 8 20.57 -1.03 -5.91
CA GLY A 8 21.51 -1.35 -6.97
C GLY A 8 21.21 -2.75 -7.49
N PHE A 9 20.56 -2.86 -8.65
CA PHE A 9 20.35 -4.15 -9.32
C PHE A 9 21.65 -4.57 -10.00
N PHE A 10 22.33 -5.58 -9.45
CA PHE A 10 23.38 -6.29 -10.18
C PHE A 10 22.84 -7.67 -10.55
N PHE A 11 22.58 -7.87 -11.84
CA PHE A 11 22.26 -9.18 -12.39
C PHE A 11 23.56 -9.86 -12.80
N PHE A 12 23.91 -10.95 -12.13
CA PHE A 12 25.00 -11.83 -12.57
C PHE A 12 24.40 -13.00 -13.35
N THR A 13 24.79 -13.14 -14.62
CA THR A 13 24.54 -14.33 -15.43
C THR A 13 25.71 -15.29 -15.25
N THR A 14 25.66 -16.17 -14.24
CA THR A 14 26.59 -17.30 -14.20
C THR A 14 26.01 -18.43 -15.03
N THR A 15 26.57 -18.66 -16.22
CA THR A 15 26.27 -19.83 -17.05
C THR A 15 26.87 -21.08 -16.43
N ILE A 16 26.08 -21.75 -15.59
CA ILE A 16 26.18 -23.20 -15.37
C ILE A 16 24.84 -23.77 -15.82
N VAL A 17 24.89 -24.77 -16.69
CA VAL A 17 23.73 -25.45 -17.26
C VAL A 17 22.82 -25.94 -16.11
N GLY A 18 21.65 -25.30 -15.94
CA GLY A 18 20.63 -25.69 -14.96
C GLY A 18 19.76 -24.54 -14.46
N TYR A 19 18.58 -24.38 -15.07
CA TYR A 19 17.46 -23.48 -14.70
C TYR A 19 17.76 -21.96 -14.75
N SER A 20 17.17 -21.27 -15.73
CA SER A 20 17.05 -19.80 -15.72
C SER A 20 16.39 -19.36 -14.41
N GLN A 21 17.11 -18.60 -13.57
CA GLN A 21 16.65 -18.12 -12.28
C GLN A 21 17.07 -16.65 -12.13
N ALA A 22 16.16 -15.80 -11.66
CA ALA A 22 16.51 -14.43 -11.31
C ALA A 22 17.11 -14.40 -9.90
N VAL A 23 18.31 -13.84 -9.76
CA VAL A 23 18.94 -13.53 -8.47
C VAL A 23 19.03 -12.02 -8.33
N ILE A 24 18.42 -11.47 -7.29
CA ILE A 24 18.37 -10.03 -6.99
C ILE A 24 19.16 -9.77 -5.72
N GLU A 25 20.24 -8.97 -5.80
CA GLU A 25 20.96 -8.48 -4.63
C GLU A 25 20.28 -7.23 -4.05
N VAL A 26 19.95 -7.28 -2.77
CA VAL A 26 19.32 -6.19 -2.01
C VAL A 26 20.33 -5.69 -0.98
N LYS A 27 20.65 -4.39 -1.01
CA LYS A 27 21.62 -3.75 -0.10
C LYS A 27 20.92 -2.75 0.80
N ASN A 28 21.22 -2.82 2.09
CA ASN A 28 20.88 -1.77 3.03
C ASN A 28 22.14 -0.92 3.27
N LEU A 29 22.17 0.28 2.71
CA LEU A 29 23.31 1.21 2.85
C LEU A 29 23.20 2.07 4.11
N THR A 30 22.20 1.83 4.96
CA THR A 30 21.98 2.62 6.17
C THR A 30 22.53 1.91 7.40
N GLY A 31 22.96 2.67 8.40
CA GLY A 31 23.42 2.16 9.69
C GLY A 31 22.30 1.64 10.60
N ILE A 32 21.08 1.47 10.10
CA ILE A 32 19.93 0.93 10.85
C ILE A 32 19.41 -0.34 10.19
N ASN A 33 18.94 -1.29 10.99
CA ASN A 33 18.31 -2.51 10.46
C ASN A 33 17.00 -2.16 9.75
N ARG A 34 16.80 -2.70 8.55
CA ARG A 34 15.51 -2.64 7.84
C ARG A 34 14.79 -3.95 8.08
N LYS A 35 13.84 -3.95 9.02
CA LYS A 35 13.08 -5.14 9.39
C LYS A 35 11.75 -5.16 8.65
N ASP A 36 11.46 -6.29 8.02
CA ASP A 36 10.20 -6.60 7.34
C ASP A 36 9.74 -5.52 6.34
N GLU A 37 10.69 -4.84 5.71
CA GLU A 37 10.43 -3.76 4.74
C GLU A 37 9.99 -4.37 3.40
N VAL A 38 8.99 -3.75 2.76
CA VAL A 38 8.51 -4.15 1.43
C VAL A 38 9.36 -3.44 0.37
N ILE A 39 10.21 -4.19 -0.33
CA ILE A 39 10.98 -3.68 -1.47
C ILE A 39 10.20 -3.84 -2.76
N THR A 40 10.43 -2.94 -3.72
CA THR A 40 9.83 -2.98 -5.06
C THR A 40 10.90 -3.30 -6.10
N ILE A 41 10.71 -4.37 -6.86
CA ILE A 41 11.59 -4.78 -7.96
C ILE A 41 10.82 -4.62 -9.28
N PRO A 42 11.28 -3.79 -10.23
CA PRO A 42 10.60 -3.63 -11.51
C PRO A 42 10.46 -4.97 -12.25
N TRP A 43 9.25 -5.29 -12.69
CA TRP A 43 8.97 -6.58 -13.33
C TRP A 43 9.75 -6.76 -14.64
N LYS A 44 9.98 -5.67 -15.37
CA LYS A 44 10.84 -5.66 -16.56
C LYS A 44 12.25 -6.20 -16.30
N ASP A 45 12.81 -5.94 -15.11
CA ASP A 45 14.16 -6.35 -14.74
C ASP A 45 14.18 -7.84 -14.36
N ILE A 46 13.08 -8.34 -13.77
CA ILE A 46 12.83 -9.77 -13.59
C ILE A 46 12.76 -10.48 -14.94
N LEU A 47 11.95 -9.98 -15.88
CA LEU A 47 11.81 -10.58 -17.21
C LEU A 47 13.10 -10.56 -18.02
N ALA A 48 13.95 -9.53 -17.86
CA ALA A 48 15.26 -9.50 -18.50
C ALA A 48 16.18 -10.65 -18.04
N SER A 49 16.02 -11.09 -16.79
CA SER A 49 16.91 -12.09 -16.15
C SER A 49 16.30 -13.49 -16.09
N TYR A 50 14.98 -13.57 -16.05
CA TYR A 50 14.20 -14.80 -16.05
C TYR A 50 12.99 -14.66 -17.00
N PRO A 51 13.22 -14.64 -18.33
CA PRO A 51 12.16 -14.39 -19.31
C PRO A 51 11.03 -15.43 -19.29
N SER A 52 11.34 -16.65 -18.83
CA SER A 52 10.39 -17.77 -18.77
C SER A 52 9.74 -17.92 -17.38
N VAL A 53 9.75 -16.88 -16.54
CA VAL A 53 9.11 -16.92 -15.22
C VAL A 53 7.60 -17.17 -15.37
N ASP A 54 7.11 -18.21 -14.70
CA ASP A 54 5.69 -18.50 -14.62
C ASP A 54 5.10 -17.79 -13.39
N THR A 55 4.32 -16.73 -13.62
CA THR A 55 3.72 -15.91 -12.55
C THR A 55 2.78 -16.70 -11.64
N ALA A 56 2.27 -17.86 -12.09
CA ALA A 56 1.42 -18.72 -11.29
C ALA A 56 2.20 -19.77 -10.49
N ASN A 57 3.51 -19.93 -10.75
CA ASN A 57 4.29 -21.06 -10.25
C ASN A 57 5.75 -20.71 -9.96
N PHE A 58 5.96 -19.65 -9.18
CA PHE A 58 7.27 -19.33 -8.63
C PHE A 58 7.23 -18.99 -7.14
N LYS A 59 8.39 -19.13 -6.51
CA LYS A 59 8.68 -18.67 -5.14
C LYS A 59 9.78 -17.64 -5.18
N ALA A 60 9.72 -16.68 -4.27
CA ALA A 60 10.87 -15.88 -3.88
C ALA A 60 11.49 -16.48 -2.61
N ILE A 61 12.79 -16.77 -2.63
CA ILE A 61 13.52 -17.31 -1.47
C ILE A 61 14.73 -16.45 -1.14
N ASP A 62 15.13 -16.46 0.13
CA ASP A 62 16.48 -16.01 0.51
C ASP A 62 17.51 -17.02 -0.04
N ALA A 63 18.51 -16.53 -0.77
CA ALA A 63 19.47 -17.39 -1.45
C ALA A 63 20.36 -18.20 -0.48
N ILE A 64 20.54 -17.73 0.75
CA ILE A 64 21.39 -18.37 1.77
C ILE A 64 20.55 -19.29 2.65
N SER A 65 19.54 -18.75 3.33
CA SER A 65 18.75 -19.55 4.29
C SER A 65 17.75 -20.48 3.60
N LYS A 66 17.47 -20.26 2.31
CA LYS A 66 16.43 -20.96 1.53
C LYS A 66 15.02 -20.74 2.07
N GLU A 67 14.84 -19.80 2.99
CA GLU A 67 13.53 -19.43 3.51
C GLU A 67 12.68 -18.79 2.42
N GLU A 68 11.41 -19.18 2.34
CA GLU A 68 10.45 -18.59 1.43
C GLU A 68 9.96 -17.23 1.93
N LEU A 69 10.24 -16.20 1.12
CA LEU A 69 9.87 -14.81 1.37
C LEU A 69 8.44 -14.55 0.89
N THR A 70 7.70 -13.75 1.66
CA THR A 70 6.40 -13.25 1.23
C THR A 70 6.60 -12.27 0.07
N TYR A 71 5.82 -12.43 -0.98
CA TYR A 71 5.84 -11.53 -2.13
C TYR A 71 4.43 -11.19 -2.63
N GLN A 72 4.35 -10.17 -3.47
CA GLN A 72 3.14 -9.79 -4.20
C GLN A 72 3.53 -9.34 -5.60
N LEU A 73 2.81 -9.79 -6.62
CA LEU A 73 2.85 -9.14 -7.94
C LEU A 73 1.97 -7.89 -7.86
N GLU A 74 2.56 -6.72 -8.12
CA GLU A 74 1.86 -5.44 -8.17
C GLU A 74 1.55 -5.11 -9.64
N TYR A 75 0.29 -4.80 -9.92
CA TYR A 75 -0.26 -4.60 -11.27
C TYR A 75 -0.54 -3.14 -11.56
N LYS A 76 -0.70 -2.29 -10.53
CA LYS A 76 -1.04 -0.86 -10.66
C LYS A 76 -2.27 -0.63 -11.55
N GLY A 77 -3.26 -1.52 -11.45
CA GLY A 77 -4.48 -1.49 -12.25
C GLY A 77 -4.32 -1.85 -13.73
N THR A 78 -3.18 -2.44 -14.13
CA THR A 78 -2.95 -3.00 -15.47
C THR A 78 -3.21 -4.51 -15.48
N SER A 79 -3.23 -5.14 -16.66
CA SER A 79 -3.40 -6.60 -16.79
C SER A 79 -2.11 -7.39 -16.58
N GLN A 80 -0.95 -6.74 -16.57
CA GLN A 80 0.37 -7.38 -16.48
C GLN A 80 1.09 -6.92 -15.21
N PRO A 81 1.89 -7.79 -14.55
CA PRO A 81 2.69 -7.36 -13.42
C PRO A 81 3.63 -6.22 -13.80
N GLN A 82 3.65 -5.19 -12.97
CA GLN A 82 4.53 -4.02 -13.11
C GLN A 82 5.73 -4.13 -12.18
N ASN A 83 5.52 -4.69 -10.97
CA ASN A 83 6.58 -4.92 -10.00
C ASN A 83 6.39 -6.27 -9.28
N LEU A 84 7.50 -6.80 -8.79
CA LEU A 84 7.53 -7.81 -7.73
C LEU A 84 7.83 -7.09 -6.41
N LEU A 85 6.86 -7.14 -5.49
CA LEU A 85 7.04 -6.67 -4.12
C LEU A 85 7.53 -7.84 -3.27
N VAL A 86 8.57 -7.64 -2.45
CA VAL A 86 9.10 -8.68 -1.56
C VAL A 86 9.27 -8.09 -0.16
N GLN A 87 8.74 -8.77 0.86
CA GLN A 87 8.98 -8.39 2.26
C GLN A 87 10.28 -9.04 2.74
N ILE A 88 11.23 -8.22 3.18
CA ILE A 88 12.58 -8.68 3.52
C ILE A 88 13.18 -7.91 4.71
N THR A 89 13.94 -8.61 5.55
CA THR A 89 14.77 -8.00 6.60
C THR A 89 16.22 -7.94 6.14
N VAL A 90 16.81 -6.73 6.07
CA VAL A 90 18.22 -6.51 5.70
C VAL A 90 18.95 -5.79 6.85
N PRO A 91 19.99 -6.40 7.45
CA PRO A 91 20.78 -5.77 8.51
C PRO A 91 21.40 -4.43 8.10
N ALA A 92 21.72 -3.58 9.07
CA ALA A 92 22.46 -2.34 8.86
C ALA A 92 23.75 -2.58 8.06
N ASN A 93 24.00 -1.76 7.02
CA ASN A 93 25.12 -1.90 6.09
C ASN A 93 25.25 -3.29 5.43
N GLY A 94 24.19 -4.10 5.50
CA GLY A 94 24.17 -5.49 5.06
C GLY A 94 23.61 -5.66 3.66
N LYS A 95 23.57 -6.92 3.23
CA LYS A 95 22.96 -7.33 1.97
C LYS A 95 22.27 -8.67 2.10
N LYS A 96 21.27 -8.89 1.25
CA LYS A 96 20.61 -10.18 1.04
C LYS A 96 20.48 -10.45 -0.45
N GLN A 97 20.29 -11.71 -0.81
CA GLN A 97 20.00 -12.12 -2.18
C GLN A 97 18.65 -12.81 -2.20
N VAL A 98 17.75 -12.33 -3.07
CA VAL A 98 16.46 -12.95 -3.36
C VAL A 98 16.61 -13.77 -4.63
N GLN A 99 16.23 -15.03 -4.57
CA GLN A 99 16.26 -15.93 -5.72
C GLN A 99 14.83 -16.32 -6.10
N LEU A 100 14.50 -16.22 -7.38
CA LEU A 100 13.23 -16.72 -7.90
C LEU A 100 13.42 -18.14 -8.42
N ILE A 101 12.65 -19.07 -7.86
CA ILE A 101 12.68 -20.49 -8.25
C ILE A 101 11.30 -20.96 -8.69
N LYS A 102 11.25 -21.94 -9.59
CA LYS A 102 10.00 -22.59 -9.98
C LYS A 102 9.40 -23.34 -8.79
N GLY A 103 8.10 -23.16 -8.56
CA GLY A 103 7.36 -23.88 -7.53
C GLY A 103 6.20 -23.08 -6.96
N LYS A 104 5.23 -23.80 -6.38
CA LYS A 104 4.04 -23.19 -5.77
C LYS A 104 4.37 -22.58 -4.41
N HIS A 105 4.23 -21.25 -4.30
CA HIS A 105 4.44 -20.53 -3.05
C HIS A 105 3.42 -20.90 -1.96
N LYS A 106 3.76 -20.65 -0.70
CA LYS A 106 2.88 -20.77 0.46
C LYS A 106 1.77 -19.72 0.40
N ILE A 107 0.66 -19.98 1.08
CA ILE A 107 -0.39 -18.96 1.24
C ILE A 107 0.17 -17.82 2.10
N PHE A 108 0.11 -16.59 1.58
CA PHE A 108 0.53 -15.41 2.31
C PHE A 108 -0.64 -14.85 3.11
N ILE A 109 -0.42 -14.59 4.40
CA ILE A 109 -1.39 -13.91 5.24
C ILE A 109 -1.39 -12.44 4.83
N ALA A 110 -2.57 -11.90 4.51
CA ALA A 110 -2.69 -10.51 4.12
C ALA A 110 -2.39 -9.58 5.30
N LYS A 111 -1.51 -8.60 5.07
CA LYS A 111 -1.17 -7.54 6.02
C LYS A 111 -1.65 -6.17 5.55
N THR A 112 -2.26 -6.09 4.37
CA THR A 112 -2.87 -4.87 3.84
C THR A 112 -4.25 -5.20 3.30
N PHE A 113 -5.16 -4.23 3.38
CA PHE A 113 -6.50 -4.36 2.81
C PHE A 113 -7.07 -3.00 2.49
N CYS A 114 -7.83 -2.90 1.40
CA CYS A 114 -8.65 -1.74 1.09
C CYS A 114 -10.00 -2.16 0.51
N ARG A 115 -11.04 -1.35 0.71
CA ARG A 115 -12.34 -1.54 0.07
C ARG A 115 -13.18 -0.27 0.03
N PHE A 116 -14.12 -0.28 -0.89
CA PHE A 116 -15.29 0.58 -0.86
C PHE A 116 -16.30 0.09 0.19
N VAL A 117 -16.93 1.02 0.89
CA VAL A 117 -17.81 0.77 2.05
C VAL A 117 -19.15 1.50 1.85
N PRO A 118 -20.02 0.99 0.97
CA PRO A 118 -21.31 1.63 0.68
C PRO A 118 -22.22 1.72 1.91
N GLU A 119 -22.12 0.76 2.82
CA GLU A 119 -22.93 0.70 4.03
C GLU A 119 -22.67 1.88 4.99
N ARG A 120 -21.57 2.61 4.82
CA ARG A 120 -21.25 3.82 5.60
C ARG A 120 -21.20 5.09 4.75
N LYS A 121 -22.22 5.28 3.91
CA LYS A 121 -22.36 6.49 3.06
C LYS A 121 -21.16 6.66 2.12
N ASP A 122 -20.81 5.57 1.45
CA ASP A 122 -19.72 5.53 0.46
C ASP A 122 -18.35 5.85 1.07
N ASP A 123 -18.05 5.41 2.29
CA ASP A 123 -16.67 5.47 2.79
C ASP A 123 -15.73 4.65 1.86
N PHE A 124 -14.47 5.06 1.76
CA PHE A 124 -13.40 4.20 1.26
C PHE A 124 -12.39 3.98 2.36
N ALA A 125 -12.10 2.72 2.69
CA ALA A 125 -11.26 2.38 3.82
C ALA A 125 -10.07 1.54 3.40
N TRP A 126 -8.94 1.73 4.09
CA TRP A 126 -7.74 0.92 3.89
C TRP A 126 -6.94 0.81 5.19
N GLU A 127 -6.17 -0.26 5.32
CA GLU A 127 -5.35 -0.54 6.49
C GLU A 127 -4.11 -1.35 6.14
N ASN A 128 -3.13 -1.31 7.03
CA ASN A 128 -2.11 -2.34 7.16
C ASN A 128 -2.13 -2.98 8.56
N ASP A 129 -1.15 -3.81 8.88
CA ASP A 129 -0.96 -4.46 10.17
C ASP A 129 -0.49 -3.51 11.30
N LYS A 130 -0.61 -2.19 11.13
CA LYS A 130 -0.28 -1.16 12.14
C LYS A 130 -1.33 -0.06 12.26
N ILE A 131 -1.96 0.34 11.17
CA ILE A 131 -2.85 1.50 11.13
C ILE A 131 -3.99 1.28 10.13
N ALA A 132 -5.15 1.88 10.39
CA ALA A 132 -6.28 1.91 9.49
C ALA A 132 -6.69 3.36 9.21
N PHE A 133 -7.40 3.56 8.11
CA PHE A 133 -7.87 4.87 7.68
C PHE A 133 -9.19 4.73 6.92
N ARG A 134 -9.89 5.85 6.80
CA ARG A 134 -10.95 6.02 5.82
C ARG A 134 -10.90 7.40 5.16
N MET A 135 -11.55 7.48 4.01
CA MET A 135 -11.89 8.70 3.32
C MET A 135 -13.40 8.70 3.06
N TYR A 136 -14.02 9.86 3.22
CA TYR A 136 -15.47 9.99 3.10
C TYR A 136 -15.90 10.19 1.65
N GLY A 137 -16.91 9.45 1.21
CA GLY A 137 -17.46 9.54 -0.15
C GLY A 137 -18.65 10.48 -0.26
N LYS A 138 -19.04 10.75 -1.52
CA LYS A 138 -20.03 11.77 -1.91
C LYS A 138 -21.37 11.63 -1.19
N ALA A 139 -21.80 10.42 -0.85
CA ALA A 139 -23.07 10.22 -0.14
C ALA A 139 -23.10 10.86 1.25
N LEU A 140 -21.95 11.06 1.91
CA LEU A 140 -21.87 11.73 3.21
C LEU A 140 -22.34 13.20 3.17
N GLU A 141 -22.15 13.89 2.04
CA GLU A 141 -22.53 15.30 1.86
C GLU A 141 -24.04 15.53 2.06
N LYS A 142 -24.86 14.48 1.91
CA LYS A 142 -26.32 14.53 2.15
C LYS A 142 -26.70 14.48 3.63
N THR A 143 -25.72 14.39 4.54
CA THR A 143 -25.92 14.27 5.99
C THR A 143 -25.14 15.37 6.72
N PRO A 144 -25.64 16.62 6.76
CA PRO A 144 -24.87 17.78 7.22
C PRO A 144 -24.27 17.64 8.63
N ASN A 145 -24.98 16.97 9.54
CA ASN A 145 -24.52 16.78 10.93
C ASN A 145 -23.39 15.76 11.08
N GLU A 146 -23.03 15.03 10.02
CA GLU A 146 -21.94 14.04 10.01
C GLU A 146 -20.83 14.40 9.01
N MET A 147 -20.91 15.60 8.40
CA MET A 147 -20.08 15.96 7.26
C MET A 147 -18.60 16.08 7.63
N ALA A 148 -17.74 15.50 6.79
CA ALA A 148 -16.29 15.55 6.96
C ALA A 148 -15.58 15.39 5.61
N TYR A 149 -14.43 16.06 5.44
CA TYR A 149 -13.67 16.07 4.17
C TYR A 149 -12.36 15.29 4.23
N GLY A 150 -11.64 15.43 5.34
CA GLY A 150 -10.27 14.96 5.46
C GLY A 150 -10.10 13.46 5.62
N ARG A 151 -8.83 13.05 5.67
CA ARG A 151 -8.43 11.66 5.94
C ARG A 151 -8.65 11.34 7.41
N ASP A 152 -9.44 10.32 7.69
CA ASP A 152 -9.61 9.80 9.04
C ASP A 152 -8.57 8.72 9.35
N VAL A 153 -8.14 8.64 10.61
CA VAL A 153 -7.12 7.71 11.08
C VAL A 153 -7.62 6.90 12.27
N TRP A 154 -7.48 5.59 12.14
CA TRP A 154 -7.90 4.61 13.11
C TRP A 154 -6.68 3.93 13.70
N VAL A 155 -6.44 4.16 14.99
CA VAL A 155 -5.31 3.58 15.70
C VAL A 155 -5.61 2.11 15.99
N LYS A 156 -4.58 1.27 15.86
CA LYS A 156 -4.66 -0.16 16.12
C LYS A 156 -3.77 -0.56 17.29
N ARG A 157 -4.25 -1.50 18.08
CA ARG A 157 -3.50 -2.23 19.12
C ARG A 157 -3.33 -3.71 18.76
N THR A 158 -3.57 -4.04 17.49
CA THR A 158 -3.47 -5.38 16.92
C THR A 158 -2.82 -5.29 15.53
N ASP A 159 -2.21 -6.38 15.09
CA ASP A 159 -1.69 -6.57 13.74
C ASP A 159 -2.72 -7.18 12.76
N ARG A 160 -3.85 -7.69 13.27
CA ARG A 160 -4.95 -8.21 12.43
C ARG A 160 -5.58 -7.10 11.58
N LEU A 161 -6.12 -7.47 10.43
CA LEU A 161 -6.93 -6.57 9.61
C LEU A 161 -8.33 -6.42 10.21
N ILE A 162 -8.71 -5.21 10.65
CA ILE A 162 -9.89 -4.93 11.48
C ILE A 162 -11.01 -4.18 10.76
N LEU A 163 -10.82 -3.71 9.53
CA LEU A 163 -11.78 -2.80 8.88
C LEU A 163 -13.18 -3.40 8.82
N ASN A 164 -13.31 -4.65 8.37
CA ASN A 164 -14.60 -5.31 8.26
C ASN A 164 -15.27 -5.50 9.63
N GLU A 165 -14.49 -5.86 10.66
CA GLU A 165 -14.99 -6.01 12.03
C GLU A 165 -15.47 -4.66 12.60
N ARG A 166 -14.75 -3.57 12.36
CA ARG A 166 -15.13 -2.23 12.85
C ARG A 166 -16.36 -1.68 12.14
N TYR A 167 -16.43 -1.77 10.81
CA TYR A 167 -17.62 -1.34 10.07
C TYR A 167 -18.87 -2.15 10.45
N LYS A 168 -18.72 -3.46 10.70
CA LYS A 168 -19.84 -4.29 11.17
C LYS A 168 -20.34 -3.90 12.56
N ARG A 169 -19.44 -3.53 13.48
CA ARG A 169 -19.79 -3.08 14.84
C ARG A 169 -20.37 -1.67 14.86
N ASN A 170 -19.88 -0.78 14.00
CA ASN A 170 -20.27 0.63 13.92
C ASN A 170 -20.05 1.41 15.25
N GLU A 171 -19.06 1.00 16.04
CA GLU A 171 -18.66 1.60 17.32
C GLU A 171 -17.20 2.09 17.22
N TYR A 172 -16.94 3.08 16.36
CA TYR A 172 -15.56 3.46 16.02
C TYR A 172 -14.78 4.08 17.18
N HIS A 173 -15.45 4.77 18.10
CA HIS A 173 -14.85 5.53 19.21
C HIS A 173 -14.79 4.76 20.55
N ILE A 174 -15.01 3.45 20.52
CA ILE A 174 -14.91 2.57 21.69
C ILE A 174 -13.77 1.58 21.46
N ASP A 175 -12.81 1.51 22.40
CA ASP A 175 -11.73 0.51 22.32
C ASP A 175 -12.21 -0.84 22.86
N HIS A 176 -12.36 -1.81 21.95
CA HIS A 176 -12.68 -3.20 22.27
C HIS A 176 -11.44 -4.08 22.43
N GLY A 177 -10.27 -3.48 22.64
CA GLY A 177 -8.96 -4.14 22.76
C GLY A 177 -8.17 -4.20 21.46
N ASP A 178 -8.76 -3.77 20.33
CA ASP A 178 -8.08 -3.69 19.02
C ASP A 178 -7.66 -2.26 18.64
N GLY A 179 -7.91 -1.27 19.52
CA GLY A 179 -7.77 0.16 19.26
C GLY A 179 -9.10 0.82 18.91
N MET A 180 -9.05 2.08 18.50
CA MET A 180 -10.24 2.88 18.17
C MET A 180 -9.90 4.05 17.24
N ASP A 181 -10.94 4.71 16.78
CA ASP A 181 -10.92 6.04 16.19
C ASP A 181 -10.92 7.09 17.30
N TYR A 182 -9.83 7.85 17.43
CA TYR A 182 -9.72 8.95 18.40
C TYR A 182 -10.11 10.31 17.83
N TYR A 183 -10.40 10.37 16.52
CA TYR A 183 -10.52 11.62 15.79
C TYR A 183 -11.97 11.91 15.42
N HIS A 184 -12.34 13.18 15.54
CA HIS A 184 -13.52 13.71 14.89
C HIS A 184 -13.05 14.67 13.79
N VAL A 185 -12.95 14.17 12.55
CA VAL A 185 -12.30 14.90 11.45
C VAL A 185 -13.01 16.22 11.12
N GLY A 186 -14.34 16.19 11.01
CA GLY A 186 -15.13 17.35 10.60
C GLY A 186 -14.65 17.98 9.29
N LEU A 187 -14.85 19.29 9.14
CA LEU A 187 -14.47 20.06 7.94
C LEU A 187 -12.98 20.47 7.98
N THR A 188 -12.09 19.49 8.18
CA THR A 188 -10.63 19.67 8.21
C THR A 188 -9.92 18.72 7.24
N LEU A 189 -8.60 18.84 7.09
CA LEU A 189 -7.79 17.90 6.31
C LEU A 189 -7.54 16.57 7.04
N GLY A 190 -7.97 16.44 8.30
CA GLY A 190 -7.70 15.26 9.10
C GLY A 190 -6.21 14.91 9.16
N ALA A 191 -5.91 13.62 9.12
CA ALA A 191 -4.56 13.09 9.25
C ALA A 191 -3.86 12.96 7.88
N GLY A 192 -3.28 14.05 7.38
CA GLY A 192 -2.43 14.01 6.19
C GLY A 192 -3.18 13.97 4.86
N ASP A 193 -4.33 14.65 4.80
CA ASP A 193 -4.92 15.01 3.51
C ASP A 193 -4.29 16.29 2.94
N ILE A 194 -4.54 16.55 1.65
CA ILE A 194 -3.99 17.66 0.89
C ILE A 194 -5.09 18.52 0.28
N ALA A 195 -4.86 19.83 0.26
CA ALA A 195 -5.71 20.81 -0.39
C ALA A 195 -4.87 21.96 -0.95
N PRO A 196 -5.31 22.63 -2.03
CA PRO A 196 -4.72 23.87 -2.50
C PRO A 196 -4.73 24.96 -1.42
N TYR A 197 -3.64 25.72 -1.36
CA TYR A 197 -3.51 26.91 -0.52
C TYR A 197 -3.21 28.10 -1.43
N VAL A 198 -4.20 28.99 -1.59
CA VAL A 198 -4.17 30.10 -2.55
C VAL A 198 -4.83 31.31 -1.90
N ASN A 199 -4.22 32.49 -2.03
CA ASN A 199 -4.71 33.76 -1.46
C ASN A 199 -5.03 33.63 0.04
N ASP A 200 -4.06 33.14 0.80
CA ASP A 200 -4.14 32.91 2.25
C ASP A 200 -5.28 31.99 2.72
N SER A 201 -5.90 31.22 1.81
CA SER A 201 -7.05 30.34 2.10
C SER A 201 -6.79 28.89 1.69
N ILE A 202 -7.31 27.96 2.49
CA ILE A 202 -7.33 26.52 2.16
C ILE A 202 -8.62 26.21 1.40
N TRP A 203 -8.49 25.59 0.23
CA TRP A 203 -9.62 25.22 -0.62
C TRP A 203 -9.85 23.71 -0.53
N PHE A 204 -10.73 23.29 0.38
CA PHE A 204 -10.97 21.87 0.62
C PHE A 204 -11.55 21.19 -0.62
N PRO A 205 -10.99 20.05 -1.07
CA PRO A 205 -11.77 19.16 -1.91
C PRO A 205 -12.98 18.71 -1.10
N GLY A 206 -14.16 18.64 -1.73
CA GLY A 206 -15.34 18.00 -1.13
C GLY A 206 -15.10 16.50 -0.89
N ASN A 207 -16.15 15.69 -0.91
CA ASN A 207 -15.95 14.24 -0.80
C ASN A 207 -15.62 13.61 -2.16
N TYR A 208 -14.90 12.47 -2.13
CA TYR A 208 -14.55 11.79 -3.37
C TYR A 208 -15.82 11.26 -4.04
N SER A 209 -15.87 11.34 -5.37
CA SER A 209 -17.02 10.93 -6.18
C SER A 209 -16.76 9.66 -7.00
N GLY A 210 -15.50 9.29 -7.20
CA GLY A 210 -15.11 8.05 -7.88
C GLY A 210 -13.97 7.33 -7.17
N TRP A 211 -13.90 6.00 -7.35
CA TRP A 211 -12.80 5.19 -6.82
C TRP A 211 -12.37 4.10 -7.81
N LYS A 212 -11.11 3.66 -7.69
CA LYS A 212 -10.58 2.51 -8.43
C LYS A 212 -9.55 1.78 -7.59
N ILE A 213 -9.76 0.50 -7.32
CA ILE A 213 -8.71 -0.35 -6.72
C ILE A 213 -7.70 -0.72 -7.81
N LEU A 214 -6.42 -0.49 -7.53
CA LEU A 214 -5.31 -0.84 -8.41
C LEU A 214 -4.64 -2.15 -7.99
N ASP A 215 -4.49 -2.35 -6.68
CA ASP A 215 -3.91 -3.53 -6.05
C ASP A 215 -4.54 -3.75 -4.68
N ASN A 216 -4.78 -5.00 -4.28
CA ASN A 216 -5.29 -5.33 -2.95
C ASN A 216 -4.72 -6.68 -2.51
N GLY A 217 -3.41 -6.72 -2.26
CA GLY A 217 -2.67 -7.94 -2.01
C GLY A 217 -2.18 -8.05 -0.56
N PRO A 218 -1.33 -9.05 -0.27
CA PRO A 218 -0.88 -9.31 1.10
C PRO A 218 0.19 -8.35 1.62
N LEU A 219 0.91 -7.64 0.75
CA LEU A 219 1.99 -6.72 1.12
C LEU A 219 1.69 -5.26 0.81
N ARG A 220 0.84 -4.98 -0.18
CA ARG A 220 0.44 -3.63 -0.56
C ARG A 220 -0.99 -3.60 -1.07
N SER A 221 -1.74 -2.59 -0.63
CA SER A 221 -2.99 -2.19 -1.26
C SER A 221 -2.82 -0.79 -1.85
N THR A 222 -3.24 -0.61 -3.09
CA THR A 222 -3.16 0.65 -3.83
C THR A 222 -4.50 0.95 -4.49
N PHE A 223 -4.96 2.18 -4.39
CA PHE A 223 -6.22 2.62 -4.99
C PHE A 223 -6.17 4.09 -5.37
N GLN A 224 -7.18 4.54 -6.12
CA GLN A 224 -7.38 5.92 -6.51
C GLN A 224 -8.72 6.41 -6.00
N LEU A 225 -8.75 7.66 -5.53
CA LEU A 225 -9.95 8.43 -5.23
C LEU A 225 -9.99 9.65 -6.15
N MET A 226 -11.09 9.81 -6.87
CA MET A 226 -11.36 10.88 -7.82
C MET A 226 -12.37 11.85 -7.21
N TYR A 227 -12.15 13.14 -7.38
CA TYR A 227 -12.99 14.21 -6.85
C TYR A 227 -13.60 15.00 -8.01
N ASP A 228 -14.81 15.53 -7.79
CA ASP A 228 -15.45 16.44 -8.73
C ASP A 228 -14.60 17.70 -8.92
N GLU A 229 -14.72 18.35 -10.08
CA GLU A 229 -14.11 19.65 -10.34
C GLU A 229 -14.66 20.72 -9.39
N TRP A 230 -13.78 21.62 -8.92
CA TRP A 230 -14.19 22.77 -8.11
C TRP A 230 -13.31 23.99 -8.36
N MET A 231 -13.86 25.15 -8.04
CA MET A 231 -13.15 26.42 -8.14
C MET A 231 -12.19 26.60 -6.97
N VAL A 232 -10.91 26.83 -7.29
CA VAL A 232 -9.86 27.25 -6.38
C VAL A 232 -9.49 28.68 -6.76
N ALA A 233 -10.01 29.65 -6.01
CA ALA A 233 -10.01 31.06 -6.41
C ALA A 233 -10.63 31.26 -7.81
N SER A 234 -9.82 31.55 -8.84
CA SER A 234 -10.26 31.75 -10.23
C SER A 234 -10.03 30.57 -11.15
N GLU A 235 -9.43 29.48 -10.66
CA GLU A 235 -9.05 28.32 -11.46
C GLU A 235 -9.97 27.13 -11.16
N GLU A 236 -10.36 26.40 -12.20
CA GLU A 236 -11.06 25.11 -12.04
C GLU A 236 -10.03 23.99 -11.88
N VAL A 237 -10.21 23.17 -10.84
CA VAL A 237 -9.26 22.13 -10.46
C VAL A 237 -9.98 20.79 -10.31
N ALA A 238 -9.37 19.73 -10.82
CA ALA A 238 -9.72 18.34 -10.55
C ALA A 238 -8.60 17.65 -9.77
N VAL A 239 -8.94 16.73 -8.87
CA VAL A 239 -7.96 15.95 -8.10
C VAL A 239 -8.23 14.46 -8.19
N THR A 240 -7.17 13.70 -8.46
CA THR A 240 -7.12 12.25 -8.25
C THR A 240 -6.02 11.93 -7.25
N LYS A 241 -6.38 11.34 -6.12
CA LYS A 241 -5.43 10.87 -5.10
C LYS A 241 -5.14 9.40 -5.33
N THR A 242 -3.89 9.06 -5.64
CA THR A 242 -3.42 7.66 -5.64
C THR A 242 -2.79 7.37 -4.29
N ILE A 243 -3.33 6.40 -3.56
CA ILE A 243 -2.90 6.05 -2.20
C ILE A 243 -2.44 4.60 -2.21
N SER A 244 -1.27 4.35 -1.62
CA SER A 244 -0.73 3.02 -1.36
C SER A 244 -0.44 2.85 0.13
N VAL A 245 -0.71 1.67 0.67
CA VAL A 245 -0.30 1.27 2.02
C VAL A 245 0.44 -0.05 1.94
N ASP A 246 1.58 -0.14 2.62
CA ASP A 246 2.42 -1.34 2.68
C ASP A 246 2.22 -2.05 4.01
N ALA A 247 2.52 -3.35 4.04
CA ALA A 247 2.73 -4.08 5.27
C ALA A 247 3.92 -3.48 6.05
N GLY A 248 3.79 -3.37 7.37
CA GLY A 248 4.85 -2.85 8.25
C GLY A 248 4.57 -1.47 8.82
#